data_AF-A0A2H0RA22-F1
#
_entry.id   AF-A0A2H0RA22-F1
#
_cell.length_a   1.000
_cell.length_b   1.000
_cell.length_c   1.000
_cell.angle_alpha   90.00
_cell.angle_beta   90.00
_cell.angle_gamma   90.00
#
_symmetry.space_group_name_H-M   'P 1'
#
loop_
_entity.id
_entity.type
_entity.pdbx_description
1 polymer ?
#
loop_
_entity_poly.entity_id
_entity_poly.type
_entity_poly.pdbx_seq_one_letter_code
_entity_poly.pdbx_strand_id
1 'polypeptide(L)'
;MVNQFVPSSDQDGENRSSDGTFATGNNANPTGIGGWEKGQSGNPGGRPKNEQRIAYWLQFFKNLTFKEFKEYFKYKSEDEIYVAGVLAYERIRRAKEDLKEFKEVVDRTEGKAPQTLIHEDGFFSADKLIVEVVNPTNKEQ
;
A
#
# COMPACT_ATOMS: atom_id res chain seq x y z
N MET A 1 33.72 5.97 -35.75
CA MET A 1 33.62 7.32 -35.15
C MET A 1 32.80 7.17 -33.89
N VAL A 2 33.39 7.46 -32.72
CA VAL A 2 32.75 7.27 -31.42
C VAL A 2 32.06 8.59 -31.07
N ASN A 3 30.73 8.58 -30.95
CA ASN A 3 29.97 9.75 -30.55
C ASN A 3 30.15 9.94 -29.04
N GLN A 4 30.99 10.90 -28.64
CA GLN A 4 31.19 11.23 -27.24
C GLN A 4 29.99 12.03 -26.75
N PHE A 5 29.21 11.45 -25.84
CA PHE A 5 28.23 12.20 -25.07
C PHE A 5 28.98 13.08 -24.09
N VAL A 6 29.00 14.38 -24.35
CA VAL A 6 29.51 15.40 -23.42
C VAL A 6 28.33 15.86 -22.57
N PRO A 7 28.26 15.55 -21.27
CA PRO A 7 27.27 16.17 -20.41
C PRO A 7 27.58 17.67 -20.32
N SER A 8 26.66 18.49 -20.82
CA SER A 8 26.68 19.94 -20.64
C SER A 8 26.61 20.24 -19.14
N SER A 9 27.72 20.69 -18.55
CA SER A 9 27.86 20.99 -17.13
C SER A 9 27.33 22.36 -16.71
N ASP A 10 26.76 23.16 -17.61
CA ASP A 10 26.67 24.60 -17.39
C ASP A 10 25.25 25.18 -17.56
N GLN A 11 24.20 24.58 -16.95
CA GLN A 11 22.88 25.26 -16.84
C GLN A 11 22.13 25.09 -15.50
N ASP A 12 22.74 24.48 -14.50
CA ASP A 12 22.03 24.15 -13.25
C ASP A 12 21.96 25.31 -12.25
N GLY A 13 22.78 26.35 -12.45
CA GLY A 13 22.94 27.48 -11.52
C GLY A 13 22.03 28.69 -11.77
N GLU A 14 21.51 28.89 -12.99
CA GLU A 14 20.73 30.09 -13.32
C GLU A 14 19.24 29.98 -12.94
N ASN A 15 18.76 28.78 -12.67
CA ASN A 15 17.33 28.52 -12.50
C ASN A 15 16.89 28.35 -11.04
N ARG A 16 17.81 28.45 -10.08
CA ARG A 16 17.54 28.23 -8.66
C ARG A 16 17.91 29.44 -7.81
N SER A 17 17.04 29.75 -6.86
CA SER A 17 17.27 30.69 -5.77
C SER A 17 18.37 30.17 -4.84
N SER A 18 18.93 31.06 -4.01
CA SER A 18 19.98 30.73 -3.04
C SER A 18 19.55 29.72 -1.96
N ASP A 19 18.25 29.49 -1.81
CA ASP A 19 17.65 28.48 -0.93
C ASP A 19 17.37 27.14 -1.63
N GLY A 20 17.77 27.00 -2.90
CA GLY A 20 17.60 25.78 -3.70
C GLY A 20 16.21 25.64 -4.33
N THR A 21 15.29 26.59 -4.12
CA THR A 21 14.00 26.63 -4.83
C THR A 21 14.16 27.15 -6.25
N PHE A 22 13.18 26.94 -7.13
CA PHE A 22 13.23 27.55 -8.47
C PHE A 22 13.06 29.07 -8.36
N ALA A 23 13.89 29.83 -9.07
CA ALA A 23 13.81 31.29 -9.01
C ALA A 23 12.46 31.79 -9.53
N THR A 24 11.91 32.83 -8.89
CA THR A 24 10.60 33.40 -9.22
C THR A 24 10.55 33.82 -10.70
N GLY A 25 9.66 33.20 -11.47
CA GLY A 25 9.51 33.44 -12.91
C GLY A 25 10.15 32.39 -13.81
N ASN A 26 10.94 31.46 -13.27
CA ASN A 26 11.47 30.34 -14.05
C ASN A 26 10.46 29.21 -14.16
N ASN A 27 10.08 28.89 -15.40
CA ASN A 27 9.36 27.67 -15.71
C ASN A 27 10.38 26.53 -15.83
N ALA A 28 10.55 25.75 -14.76
CA ALA A 28 11.44 24.59 -14.72
C ALA A 28 11.07 23.48 -15.73
N ASN A 29 9.85 23.52 -16.29
CA ASN A 29 9.41 22.62 -17.34
C ASN A 29 8.71 23.40 -18.48
N PRO A 30 9.49 24.05 -19.35
CA PRO A 30 8.95 24.91 -20.41
C PRO A 30 8.10 24.15 -21.44
N THR A 31 8.36 22.85 -21.61
CA THR A 31 7.62 21.95 -22.52
C THR A 31 6.40 21.28 -21.87
N GLY A 32 6.25 21.35 -20.55
CA GLY A 32 5.03 20.93 -19.86
C GLY A 32 4.62 19.46 -19.98
N ILE A 33 5.55 18.50 -20.12
CA ILE A 33 5.23 17.06 -19.94
C ILE A 33 5.09 16.70 -18.45
N GLY A 34 5.29 17.68 -17.57
CA GLY A 34 5.29 17.49 -16.12
C GLY A 34 3.88 17.32 -15.58
N GLY A 35 3.63 16.14 -15.04
CA GLY A 35 2.33 15.74 -14.51
C GLY A 35 1.84 14.53 -15.28
N TRP A 36 1.65 13.41 -14.60
CA TRP A 36 1.00 12.25 -15.19
C TRP A 36 -0.39 12.70 -15.67
N GLU A 37 -0.66 12.62 -16.98
CA GLU A 37 -2.01 12.84 -17.47
C GLU A 37 -2.94 11.79 -16.84
N LYS A 38 -4.25 12.09 -16.80
CA LYS A 38 -5.25 11.15 -16.30
C LYS A 38 -5.18 9.86 -17.12
N GLY A 39 -4.67 8.79 -16.51
CA GLY A 39 -4.46 7.50 -17.17
C GLY A 39 -3.00 7.13 -17.45
N GLN A 40 -2.04 8.04 -17.24
CA GLN A 40 -0.62 7.75 -17.47
C GLN A 40 0.09 7.11 -16.27
N SER A 41 -0.52 7.15 -15.08
CA SER A 41 -0.05 6.27 -13.99
C SER A 41 -0.17 4.81 -14.44
N GLY A 42 0.74 3.92 -14.01
CA GLY A 42 0.68 2.47 -14.31
C GLY A 42 -0.60 1.73 -13.88
N ASN A 43 -1.60 2.46 -13.38
CA ASN A 43 -2.97 2.06 -13.21
C ASN A 43 -3.93 3.07 -13.87
N PRO A 44 -4.10 3.02 -15.21
CA PRO A 44 -4.94 3.96 -15.96
C PRO A 44 -6.41 4.00 -15.49
N GLY A 45 -6.90 2.87 -14.99
CA GLY A 45 -8.25 2.73 -14.43
C GLY A 45 -8.42 3.29 -13.02
N GLY A 46 -7.33 3.76 -12.40
CA GLY A 46 -7.34 4.28 -11.03
C GLY A 46 -7.64 3.19 -10.00
N ARG A 47 -7.91 3.62 -8.77
CA ARG A 47 -8.16 2.70 -7.67
C ARG A 47 -9.36 1.78 -8.00
N PRO A 48 -9.28 0.47 -7.72
CA PRO A 48 -10.43 -0.43 -7.88
C PRO A 48 -11.66 0.12 -7.14
N LYS A 49 -12.85 -0.15 -7.67
CA LYS A 49 -14.11 0.28 -7.04
C LYS A 49 -14.19 -0.28 -5.62
N ASN A 50 -14.87 0.44 -4.73
CA ASN A 50 -14.91 0.08 -3.31
C ASN A 50 -15.50 -1.33 -3.10
N GLU A 51 -16.50 -1.73 -3.88
CA GLU A 51 -17.14 -3.04 -3.77
C GLU A 51 -16.18 -4.19 -4.10
N GLN A 52 -15.10 -3.92 -4.84
CA GLN A 52 -14.09 -4.91 -5.22
C GLN A 52 -12.89 -4.93 -4.24
N ARG A 53 -12.89 -4.06 -3.22
CA ARG A 53 -11.77 -3.88 -2.30
C ARG A 53 -12.04 -4.54 -0.95
N ILE A 54 -11.22 -5.53 -0.60
CA ILE A 54 -11.33 -6.23 0.69
C ILE A 54 -11.21 -5.29 1.90
N ALA A 55 -10.32 -4.29 1.85
CA ALA A 55 -10.14 -3.33 2.94
C ALA A 55 -11.39 -2.47 3.18
N TYR A 56 -12.14 -2.14 2.11
CA TYR A 56 -13.42 -1.44 2.24
C TYR A 56 -14.43 -2.32 3.00
N TRP A 57 -14.52 -3.59 2.61
CA TRP A 57 -15.43 -4.54 3.26
C TRP A 57 -15.05 -4.84 4.71
N LEU A 58 -13.76 -4.99 5.03
CA LEU A 58 -13.31 -5.18 6.41
C LEU A 58 -13.74 -4.00 7.29
N GLN A 59 -13.58 -2.76 6.82
CA GLN A 59 -14.05 -1.60 7.55
C GLN A 59 -15.59 -1.56 7.66
N PHE A 60 -16.29 -1.84 6.55
CA PHE A 60 -17.74 -1.86 6.50
C PHE A 60 -18.32 -2.83 7.55
N PHE A 61 -17.85 -4.09 7.56
CA PHE A 61 -18.34 -5.11 8.48
C PHE A 61 -17.99 -4.84 9.94
N LYS A 62 -16.84 -4.20 10.22
CA LYS A 62 -16.47 -3.76 11.58
C LYS A 62 -17.42 -2.70 12.15
N ASN A 63 -18.02 -1.90 11.27
CA ASN A 63 -18.94 -0.83 11.66
C ASN A 63 -20.39 -1.32 11.81
N LEU A 64 -20.69 -2.57 11.46
CA LEU A 64 -22.02 -3.16 11.66
C LEU A 64 -22.20 -3.64 13.10
N THR A 65 -23.43 -3.59 13.59
CA THR A 65 -23.79 -4.33 14.81
C THR A 65 -23.66 -5.83 14.57
N PHE A 66 -23.47 -6.60 15.64
CA PHE A 66 -23.37 -8.06 15.52
C PHE A 66 -24.64 -8.71 14.90
N LYS A 67 -25.81 -8.09 15.09
CA LYS A 67 -27.05 -8.54 14.44
C LYS A 67 -26.98 -8.32 12.94
N GLU A 68 -26.72 -7.09 12.50
CA GLU A 68 -26.61 -6.74 11.08
C GLU A 68 -25.55 -7.56 10.36
N PHE A 69 -24.39 -7.77 11.00
CA PHE A 69 -23.34 -8.63 10.48
C PHE A 69 -23.86 -10.05 10.19
N LYS A 70 -24.49 -10.71 11.16
CA LYS A 70 -25.04 -12.07 10.96
C LYS A 70 -26.11 -12.16 9.88
N GLU A 71 -26.85 -11.08 9.66
CA GLU A 71 -27.99 -11.06 8.72
C GLU A 71 -27.62 -10.53 7.34
N TYR A 72 -26.39 -10.06 7.15
CA TYR A 72 -25.96 -9.36 5.95
C TYR A 72 -26.23 -10.13 4.64
N PHE A 73 -25.96 -11.44 4.62
CA PHE A 73 -26.17 -12.28 3.43
C PHE A 73 -27.58 -12.84 3.28
N LYS A 74 -28.48 -12.64 4.25
CA LYS A 74 -29.85 -13.21 4.17
C LYS A 74 -30.69 -12.60 3.04
N TYR A 75 -30.40 -11.35 2.68
CA TYR A 75 -31.21 -10.57 1.76
C TYR A 75 -30.45 -10.14 0.49
N LYS A 76 -29.32 -10.78 0.20
CA LYS A 76 -28.48 -10.46 -0.96
C LYS A 76 -28.39 -11.64 -1.92
N SER A 77 -28.48 -11.34 -3.21
CA SER A 77 -28.23 -12.35 -4.25
C SER A 77 -26.73 -12.60 -4.41
N GLU A 78 -26.35 -13.81 -4.84
CA GLU A 78 -24.96 -14.16 -5.18
C GLU A 78 -24.39 -13.24 -6.27
N ASP A 79 -25.23 -12.78 -7.20
CA ASP A 79 -24.84 -11.87 -8.28
C ASP A 79 -24.51 -10.44 -7.80
N GLU A 80 -24.91 -10.08 -6.58
CA GLU A 80 -24.71 -8.73 -6.02
C GLU A 80 -23.46 -8.63 -5.15
N ILE A 81 -22.85 -9.76 -4.80
CA ILE A 81 -21.77 -9.83 -3.82
C ILE A 81 -20.46 -10.14 -4.53
N TYR A 82 -19.54 -9.19 -4.45
CA TYR A 82 -18.17 -9.44 -4.87
C TYR A 82 -17.48 -10.39 -3.90
N VAL A 83 -16.60 -11.25 -4.43
CA VAL A 83 -15.76 -12.18 -3.64
C VAL A 83 -14.99 -11.46 -2.53
N ALA A 84 -14.57 -10.22 -2.75
CA ALA A 84 -13.92 -9.39 -1.73
C ALA A 84 -14.77 -9.21 -0.47
N GLY A 85 -16.09 -9.07 -0.61
CA GLY A 85 -17.05 -8.99 0.49
C GLY A 85 -17.18 -10.32 1.23
N VAL A 86 -17.30 -11.43 0.50
CA VAL A 86 -17.37 -12.77 1.11
C VAL A 86 -16.11 -13.07 1.93
N LEU A 87 -14.92 -12.79 1.39
CA LEU A 87 -13.66 -13.01 2.09
C LEU A 87 -13.53 -12.15 3.35
N ALA A 88 -13.95 -10.88 3.29
CA ALA A 88 -13.91 -10.00 4.46
C ALA A 88 -14.88 -10.46 5.56
N TYR A 89 -16.08 -10.89 5.19
CA TYR A 89 -17.05 -11.46 6.13
C TYR A 89 -16.47 -12.68 6.84
N GLU A 90 -15.92 -13.64 6.09
CA GLU A 90 -15.34 -14.86 6.64
C GLU A 90 -14.15 -14.57 7.56
N ARG A 91 -13.29 -13.61 7.21
CA ARG A 91 -12.17 -13.19 8.06
C ARG A 91 -12.64 -12.64 9.40
N ILE A 92 -13.64 -11.75 9.40
CA ILE A 92 -14.20 -11.18 10.63
C ILE A 92 -14.91 -12.25 11.46
N ARG A 93 -15.61 -13.18 10.81
CA ARG A 93 -16.23 -14.32 11.48
C ARG A 93 -15.19 -15.18 12.20
N ARG A 94 -14.07 -15.50 11.54
CA ARG A 94 -12.98 -16.33 12.07
C ARG A 94 -12.13 -15.62 13.13
N ALA A 95 -11.96 -14.30 13.02
CA ALA A 95 -11.21 -13.49 13.97
C ALA A 95 -11.72 -13.59 15.42
N LYS A 96 -12.95 -14.07 15.64
CA LYS A 96 -13.48 -14.35 16.98
C LYS A 96 -12.79 -15.53 17.68
N GLU A 97 -12.29 -16.49 16.92
CA GLU A 97 -11.77 -17.76 17.41
C GLU A 97 -10.27 -17.92 17.08
N ASP A 98 -9.78 -17.20 16.07
CA ASP A 98 -8.38 -17.22 15.63
C ASP A 98 -7.69 -15.89 15.90
N LEU A 99 -6.71 -15.91 16.82
CA LEU A 99 -5.88 -14.76 17.18
C LEU A 99 -5.08 -14.20 16.00
N LYS A 100 -4.64 -15.05 15.07
CA LYS A 100 -3.88 -14.60 13.90
C LYS A 100 -4.78 -13.80 12.97
N GLU A 101 -5.99 -14.29 12.70
CA GLU A 101 -6.97 -13.54 11.90
C GLU A 101 -7.41 -12.26 12.60
N PHE A 102 -7.59 -12.29 13.93
CA PHE A 102 -7.87 -11.08 14.70
C PHE A 102 -6.80 -10.01 14.49
N LYS A 103 -5.52 -10.38 14.65
CA LYS A 103 -4.39 -9.46 14.44
C LYS A 103 -4.37 -8.91 13.02
N GLU A 104 -4.54 -9.76 12.01
CA GLU A 104 -4.58 -9.32 10.60
C GLU A 104 -5.74 -8.35 10.33
N VAL A 105 -6.94 -8.64 10.84
CA VAL A 105 -8.10 -7.74 10.66
C VAL A 105 -7.85 -6.40 11.32
N VAL A 106 -7.36 -6.38 12.57
CA VAL A 106 -7.05 -5.14 13.30
C VAL A 106 -5.96 -4.35 12.59
N ASP A 107 -4.82 -4.99 12.26
CA ASP A 107 -3.69 -4.36 11.57
C ASP A 107 -4.10 -3.68 10.25
N ARG A 108 -5.05 -4.29 9.52
CA ARG A 108 -5.51 -3.79 8.22
C ARG A 108 -6.57 -2.69 8.31
N THR A 109 -7.20 -2.52 9.46
CA THR A 109 -8.34 -1.59 9.64
C THR A 109 -8.03 -0.45 10.60
N GLU A 110 -7.33 -0.73 11.69
CA GLU A 110 -6.89 0.27 12.68
C GLU A 110 -5.43 0.69 12.49
N GLY A 111 -4.70 -0.03 11.64
CA GLY A 111 -3.26 0.15 11.46
C GLY A 111 -2.45 -0.70 12.43
N LYS A 112 -1.15 -0.83 12.12
CA LYS A 112 -0.20 -1.56 12.97
C LYS A 112 0.39 -0.62 14.01
N ALA A 113 0.63 -1.15 15.21
CA ALA A 113 1.46 -0.46 16.18
C ALA A 113 2.85 -0.18 15.58
N PRO A 114 3.42 1.03 15.79
CA PRO A 114 4.79 1.32 15.36
C PRO A 114 5.75 0.30 15.96
N GLN A 115 6.54 -0.36 15.11
CA GLN A 115 7.58 -1.26 15.55
C GLN A 115 8.88 -0.46 15.68
N THR A 116 9.24 -0.11 16.91
CA THR A 116 10.55 0.48 17.19
C THR A 116 11.61 -0.59 17.09
N LEU A 117 12.47 -0.49 16.08
CA LEU A 117 13.70 -1.26 16.02
C LEU A 117 14.72 -0.57 16.93
N ILE A 118 14.95 -1.14 18.11
CA ILE A 118 16.08 -0.74 18.95
C ILE A 118 17.29 -1.50 18.42
N HIS A 119 18.18 -0.77 17.75
CA HIS A 119 19.46 -1.30 17.30
C HIS A 119 20.54 -0.77 18.23
N GLU A 120 21.15 -1.67 19.00
CA GLU A 120 22.43 -1.41 19.65
C GLU A 120 23.47 -1.37 18.53
N ASP A 121 24.19 -0.26 18.40
CA ASP A 121 25.33 -0.04 17.47
C ASP A 121 25.04 0.48 16.05
N GLY A 122 24.00 1.28 15.89
CA GLY A 122 24.02 2.48 15.04
C GLY A 122 24.65 2.41 13.64
N PHE A 123 24.15 1.57 12.72
CA PHE A 123 24.02 1.92 11.29
C PHE A 123 23.17 0.85 10.57
N PHE A 124 22.13 1.24 9.83
CA PHE A 124 21.56 0.34 8.81
C PHE A 124 22.56 0.31 7.65
N SER A 125 23.48 -0.67 7.62
CA SER A 125 24.24 -0.94 6.40
C SER A 125 23.32 -1.66 5.41
N ALA A 126 23.46 -1.35 4.12
CA ALA A 126 22.63 -1.89 3.05
C ALA A 126 22.84 -3.41 2.80
N ASP A 127 23.55 -4.11 3.68
CA ASP A 127 23.97 -5.48 3.46
C ASP A 127 23.30 -6.44 4.47
N LYS A 128 22.29 -7.14 3.94
CA LYS A 128 21.62 -8.34 4.48
C LYS A 128 20.64 -8.15 5.65
N LEU A 129 19.37 -8.00 5.27
CA LEU A 129 18.26 -8.63 5.98
C LEU A 129 18.46 -10.16 5.99
N ILE A 130 18.74 -10.75 7.14
CA ILE A 130 18.65 -12.20 7.33
C ILE A 130 17.21 -12.52 7.71
N VAL A 131 16.46 -13.08 6.77
CA VAL A 131 15.13 -13.63 7.00
C VAL A 131 15.31 -15.12 7.30
N GLU A 132 15.12 -15.53 8.56
CA GLU A 132 14.99 -16.95 8.87
C GLU A 132 13.60 -17.46 8.47
N VAL A 133 13.57 -18.31 7.46
CA VAL A 133 12.39 -19.12 7.13
C VAL A 133 12.41 -20.36 8.02
N VAL A 134 11.59 -20.35 9.08
CA VAL A 134 11.34 -21.55 9.89
C VAL A 134 10.38 -22.46 9.13
N ASN A 135 10.91 -23.51 8.49
CA ASN A 135 10.07 -24.56 7.93
C ASN A 135 9.46 -25.38 9.09
N PRO A 136 8.13 -25.58 9.13
CA PRO A 136 7.53 -26.39 10.18
C PRO A 136 7.98 -27.84 10.02
N THR A 137 8.56 -28.36 11.11
CA THR A 137 8.95 -29.73 11.40
C THR A 137 8.13 -30.79 10.65
N ASN A 138 8.80 -31.59 9.80
CA ASN A 138 8.29 -32.90 9.43
C ASN A 138 8.41 -33.80 10.66
N LYS A 139 7.27 -34.03 11.33
CA LYS A 139 7.04 -35.26 12.08
C LYS A 139 6.93 -36.42 11.10
N GLU A 140 7.23 -37.62 11.61
CA GLU A 140 7.02 -38.95 10.99
C GLU A 140 8.17 -39.36 10.06
N GLN A 141 8.85 -40.50 10.22
CA GLN A 141 8.59 -41.77 10.93
C GLN A 141 9.91 -42.38 11.43
#